data_AF-A0A5K1JID3-F1
#
_entry.id   AF-A0A5K1JID3-F1
#
_cell.length_a   1.000
_cell.length_b   1.000
_cell.length_c   1.000
_cell.angle_alpha   90.00
_cell.angle_beta   90.00
_cell.angle_gamma   90.00
#
_symmetry.space_group_name_H-M   'P 1'
#
loop_
_entity.id
_entity.type
_entity.pdbx_description
1 polymer ?
#
loop_
_entity_poly.entity_id
_entity_poly.type
_entity_poly.pdbx_seq_one_letter_code
_entity_poly.pdbx_strand_id
1 'polypeptide(L)' 'MSRKGNCLDNAKAENFFSMVKTELYYDWKGDDPDVFERDLGKHIDWYNNVRIKKRLGGSSPVEYRRGRAA' A
#
# COMPACT_ATOMS: atom_id res chain seq x y z
N MET A 1 10.68 18.97 -13.41
CA MET A 1 11.15 17.72 -14.05
C MET A 1 11.46 16.72 -12.96
N SER A 2 10.81 15.54 -12.98
CA SER A 2 11.14 14.44 -12.06
C SER A 2 12.59 14.01 -12.29
N ARG A 3 13.36 13.82 -11.21
CA ARG A 3 14.73 13.29 -11.29
C ARG A 3 14.70 11.93 -11.98
N LYS A 4 15.79 11.58 -12.69
CA LYS A 4 15.96 10.23 -13.27
C LYS A 4 15.78 9.21 -12.13
N GLY A 5 14.68 8.45 -12.15
CA GLY A 5 14.30 7.58 -11.04
C GLY A 5 15.29 6.44 -10.87
N ASN A 6 15.71 6.19 -9.63
CA ASN A 6 16.42 4.96 -9.31
C ASN A 6 15.38 3.82 -9.23
N CYS A 7 15.66 2.66 -9.84
CA CYS A 7 14.74 1.52 -9.84
C CYS A 7 14.38 1.06 -8.42
N LEU A 8 15.25 1.32 -7.44
CA LEU A 8 15.02 1.00 -6.03
C LEU A 8 13.88 1.81 -5.40
N ASP A 9 13.71 3.07 -5.81
CA ASP A 9 12.63 3.93 -5.32
C ASP A 9 11.28 3.49 -5.91
N ASN A 10 11.27 3.12 -7.19
CA ASN A 10 10.05 2.67 -7.86
C ASN A 10 9.57 1.31 -7.36
N ALA A 11 10.49 0.39 -7.05
CA ALA A 11 10.16 -0.99 -6.65
C ALA A 11 9.21 -1.07 -5.43
N LYS A 12 9.27 -0.11 -4.49
CA LYS A 12 8.35 -0.09 -3.34
C LYS A 12 6.93 0.32 -3.73
N ALA A 13 6.82 1.33 -4.59
CA ALA A 13 5.54 1.79 -5.12
C ALA A 13 4.93 0.73 -6.05
N GLU A 14 5.72 0.13 -6.95
CA GLU A 14 5.29 -0.96 -7.82
C GLU A 14 4.74 -2.15 -7.05
N ASN A 15 5.43 -2.56 -5.97
CA ASN A 15 4.95 -3.63 -5.12
C ASN A 15 3.60 -3.27 -4.50
N PHE A 16 3.46 -2.05 -3.95
CA PHE A 16 2.18 -1.56 -3.43
C PHE A 16 1.06 -1.63 -4.48
N PHE A 17 1.29 -1.09 -5.67
CA PHE A 17 0.29 -1.11 -6.74
C PHE A 17 -0.03 -2.51 -7.26
N SER A 18 0.95 -3.42 -7.27
CA SER A 18 0.70 -4.83 -7.60
C SER A 18 -0.30 -5.46 -6.63
N MET A 19 -0.14 -5.18 -5.31
CA MET A 19 -1.06 -5.68 -4.28
C MET A 19 -2.44 -5.05 -4.38
N VAL A 20 -2.54 -3.74 -4.63
CA VAL A 20 -3.84 -3.09 -4.88
C VAL A 20 -4.54 -3.73 -6.07
N LYS A 21 -3.81 -4.06 -7.13
CA LYS A 21 -4.41 -4.71 -8.29
C LYS A 21 -4.96 -6.10 -7.94
N THR A 22 -4.19 -6.90 -7.22
CA THR A 22 -4.56 -8.29 -6.90
C THR A 22 -5.58 -8.41 -5.77
N GLU A 23 -5.50 -7.55 -4.75
CA GLU A 23 -6.31 -7.65 -3.52
C GLU A 23 -7.57 -6.76 -3.58
N LEU A 24 -7.63 -5.78 -4.49
CA LEU A 24 -8.77 -4.85 -4.63
C LEU A 24 -9.34 -4.82 -6.05
N TYR A 25 -8.51 -4.53 -7.06
CA TYR A 25 -9.00 -4.21 -8.41
C TYR A 25 -9.52 -5.43 -9.19
N TYR A 26 -8.84 -6.58 -9.16
CA TYR A 26 -9.25 -7.74 -9.98
C TYR A 26 -10.55 -8.39 -9.50
N ASP A 27 -10.91 -8.23 -8.22
CA ASP A 27 -12.18 -8.67 -7.67
C ASP A 27 -13.28 -7.58 -7.70
N TRP A 28 -12.92 -6.35 -8.11
CA TRP A 28 -13.85 -5.24 -8.19
C TRP A 28 -14.72 -5.36 -9.45
N LYS A 29 -16.05 -5.32 -9.27
CA LYS A 29 -17.06 -5.42 -10.34
C LYS A 29 -17.93 -4.17 -10.48
N GLY A 30 -17.56 -3.07 -9.82
CA GLY A 30 -18.27 -1.80 -9.92
C GLY A 30 -17.79 -0.99 -11.12
N ASP A 31 -18.61 -0.01 -11.53
CA ASP A 31 -18.26 0.98 -12.57
C ASP A 31 -18.18 2.41 -12.00
N ASP A 32 -18.32 2.57 -10.69
CA ASP A 32 -18.35 3.87 -10.01
C ASP A 32 -16.95 4.23 -9.46
N PRO A 33 -16.29 5.26 -10.02
CA PRO A 33 -14.98 5.70 -9.56
C PRO A 33 -14.95 6.18 -8.11
N ASP A 34 -16.03 6.79 -7.61
CA ASP A 34 -16.11 7.32 -6.25
C ASP A 34 -16.16 6.17 -5.24
N VAL A 35 -16.88 5.10 -5.59
CA VAL A 35 -16.90 3.85 -4.81
C VAL A 35 -15.51 3.23 -4.77
N PHE A 36 -14.81 3.17 -5.91
CA PHE A 36 -13.45 2.64 -5.98
C PHE A 36 -12.48 3.47 -5.15
N GLU A 37 -12.54 4.80 -5.25
CA GLU A 37 -11.67 5.71 -4.48
C GLU A 37 -11.85 5.50 -2.97
N ARG A 38 -13.09 5.41 -2.51
CA ARG A 38 -13.41 5.14 -1.11
C ARG A 38 -12.81 3.80 -0.65
N ASP A 39 -12.97 2.76 -1.44
CA ASP A 39 -12.51 1.42 -1.06
C ASP A 39 -10.98 1.29 -1.17
N LEU A 40 -10.36 2.00 -2.12
CA LEU A 40 -8.91 2.20 -2.17
C LEU A 40 -8.39 2.93 -0.92
N GLY A 41 -9.09 3.98 -0.46
CA GLY A 41 -8.78 4.68 0.78
C GLY A 41 -8.79 3.76 2.00
N LYS A 42 -9.82 2.91 2.13
CA LYS A 42 -9.89 1.88 3.18
C LYS A 42 -8.75 0.87 3.07
N HIS A 43 -8.43 0.42 1.84
CA HIS A 43 -7.32 -0.50 1.62
C HIS A 43 -5.98 0.11 2.03
N ILE A 44 -5.74 1.39 1.70
CA ILE A 44 -4.53 2.13 2.12
C ILE A 44 -4.44 2.23 3.65
N ASP A 45 -5.54 2.54 4.33
CA ASP A 45 -5.59 2.63 5.78
C ASP A 45 -5.26 1.27 6.44
N TRP A 46 -5.95 0.21 6.00
CA TRP A 46 -5.69 -1.15 6.45
C TRP A 46 -4.24 -1.58 6.19
N TYR A 47 -3.71 -1.30 5.00
CA TYR A 47 -2.34 -1.62 4.63
C TYR A 47 -1.32 -0.98 5.57
N ASN A 48 -1.55 0.27 5.96
CA ASN A 48 -0.61 1.03 6.77
C ASN A 48 -0.72 0.72 8.27
N ASN A 49 -1.94 0.55 8.78
CA ASN A 49 -2.22 0.50 10.21
C ASN A 49 -2.48 -0.91 10.74
N VAL A 50 -2.91 -1.85 9.89
CA VAL A 50 -3.37 -3.18 10.32
C VAL A 50 -2.54 -4.31 9.71
N ARG A 51 -2.05 -4.15 8.48
CA ARG A 51 -1.40 -5.24 7.74
C ARG A 51 -0.08 -5.69 8.37
N ILE A 52 -0.09 -6.89 8.93
CA ILE A 52 1.08 -7.52 9.54
C ILE A 52 2.08 -7.98 8.48
N LYS A 53 3.34 -7.56 8.62
CA LYS A 53 4.43 -8.01 7.74
C LYS A 53 5.50 -8.75 8.52
N LYS A 54 5.78 -10.01 8.12
CA LYS A 54 6.87 -10.81 8.71
C LYS A 54 8.23 -10.11 8.64
N ARG A 55 8.53 -9.43 7.52
CA ARG A 55 9.77 -8.63 7.36
C ARG A 55 9.88 -7.47 8.35
N LEU A 56 8.76 -7.02 8.92
CA LEU A 56 8.70 -5.96 9.92
C LEU A 56 8.62 -6.52 11.36
N GLY A 57 8.98 -7.79 11.56
CA GLY A 57 8.91 -8.42 12.88
C GLY A 57 7.47 -8.64 13.36
N GLY A 58 6.51 -8.77 12.44
CA GLY A 58 5.11 -8.96 12.81
C GLY A 58 4.37 -7.68 13.18
N SER A 59 4.88 -6.52 12.79
CA SER A 59 4.21 -5.21 12.96
C SER A 59 3.61 -4.69 11.65
N SER A 60 2.67 -3.75 11.76
CA SER A 60 2.19 -2.94 10.65
C SER A 60 3.25 -1.93 10.18
N PRO A 61 3.16 -1.41 8.93
CA PRO A 61 4.09 -0.40 8.44
C PRO A 61 4.18 0.87 9.31
N VAL A 62 3.08 1.31 9.92
CA VAL A 62 3.07 2.48 10.82
C VAL A 62 3.73 2.15 12.15
N GLU A 63 3.38 1.03 12.77
CA GLU A 63 4.00 0.59 14.04
C GLU A 63 5.51 0.43 13.88
N TYR A 64 5.95 -0.21 12.80
CA TYR A 64 7.36 -0.37 12.48
C TYR A 64 8.09 0.97 12.37
N ARG A 65 7.45 1.97 11.73
CA ARG A 65 8.04 3.32 11.60
C ARG A 65 8.13 4.02 12.95
N ARG A 66 7.08 3.92 13.78
CA ARG A 66 7.06 4.51 15.14
C ARG A 66 8.13 3.89 16.03
N GLY A 67 8.30 2.57 15.98
CA GLY A 67 9.30 1.85 16.79
C GLY A 67 10.76 2.08 16.35
N ARG A 68 11.00 2.64 15.16
CA ARG A 68 12.35 3.01 14.68
C ARG A 68 12.68 4.50 14.83
N ALA A 69 11.72 5.30 15.29
CA ALA A 69 11.86 6.74 15.52
C ALA A 69 12.17 7.07 17.00
N ALA A 70 12.35 6.05 17.84
CA ALA A 70 12.87 6.13 19.21
C ALA A 70 14.31 5.61 19.23
#